data_AF-A0A9D5U401-F1
#
_entry.id   AF-A0A9D5U401-F1
#
_cell.length_a   1.000
_cell.length_b   1.000
_cell.length_c   1.000
_cell.angle_alpha   90.00
_cell.angle_beta   90.00
_cell.angle_gamma   90.00
#
_symmetry.space_group_name_H-M   'P 1'
#
loop_
_entity.id
_entity.type
_entity.pdbx_description
1 polymer ?
#
loop_
_entity_poly.entity_id
_entity_poly.type
_entity_poly.pdbx_seq_one_letter_code
_entity_poly.pdbx_strand_id
1 'polypeptide(L)'
;MNPRILSAVVLIGLALGLAWEQYRESALRSRVAEVWVHHRALSRALLDYQLETGDYPPTRPGALAALTTPVAYAPRLPLDPFQREGDRMYRYRNRTEHPDGDAAWVQFTLAGIGPDAVWSDDDALVIYDPSNGIVSAGDVFTPGPAEVIAPPALWKAPLRRSPQPAELSARED
;
A
#
# COMPACT_ATOMS: atom_id res chain seq x y z
N MET A 1 53.64 9.04 4.30
CA MET A 1 52.43 8.19 4.14
C MET A 1 52.67 7.24 2.98
N ASN A 2 52.44 5.93 3.14
CA ASN A 2 52.74 4.95 2.09
C ASN A 2 51.66 5.02 1.00
N PRO A 3 52.00 5.27 -0.29
CA PRO A 3 51.01 5.41 -1.36
C PRO A 3 50.12 4.16 -1.52
N ARG A 4 50.61 2.98 -1.14
CA ARG A 4 49.84 1.73 -1.13
C ARG A 4 48.71 1.70 -0.10
N ILE A 5 48.90 2.37 1.05
CA ILE A 5 47.86 2.44 2.10
C ILE A 5 46.77 3.42 1.66
N LEU A 6 47.16 4.55 1.06
CA LEU A 6 46.20 5.55 0.60
C LEU A 6 45.27 4.99 -0.48
N SER A 7 45.81 4.28 -1.48
CA SER A 7 44.99 3.68 -2.53
C SER A 7 44.02 2.62 -1.98
N ALA A 8 44.47 1.77 -1.06
CA ALA A 8 43.62 0.76 -0.44
C ALA A 8 42.43 1.38 0.33
N VAL A 9 42.67 2.42 1.12
CA VAL A 9 41.62 3.12 1.87
C VAL A 9 40.57 3.72 0.94
N VAL A 10 40.99 4.35 -0.15
CA VAL A 10 40.07 4.93 -1.15
C VAL A 10 39.19 3.85 -1.79
N LEU A 11 39.78 2.71 -2.18
CA LEU A 11 39.03 1.62 -2.80
C LEU A 11 38.00 0.99 -1.85
N ILE A 12 38.38 0.79 -0.59
CA ILE A 12 37.47 0.26 0.44
C ILE A 12 36.30 1.22 0.66
N GLY A 13 36.57 2.52 0.81
CA GLY A 13 35.52 3.52 0.99
C GLY A 13 34.51 3.53 -0.16
N LEU A 14 35.00 3.45 -1.40
CA LEU A 14 34.16 3.39 -2.60
C LEU A 14 33.30 2.11 -2.64
N ALA A 15 33.89 0.95 -2.33
CA ALA A 15 33.17 -0.32 -2.30
C ALA A 15 32.07 -0.34 -1.22
N LEU A 16 32.37 0.17 -0.02
CA LEU A 16 31.39 0.25 1.07
C LEU A 16 30.22 1.19 0.72
N GLY A 17 30.51 2.33 0.07
CA GLY A 17 29.46 3.25 -0.38
C GLY A 17 28.48 2.61 -1.37
N LEU A 18 29.00 1.86 -2.35
CA LEU A 18 28.16 1.13 -3.31
C LEU A 18 27.34 0.02 -2.65
N ALA A 19 27.96 -0.76 -1.77
CA ALA A 19 27.28 -1.84 -1.05
C ALA A 19 26.13 -1.32 -0.16
N TRP A 20 26.34 -0.16 0.47
CA TRP A 20 25.31 0.48 1.30
C TRP A 20 24.08 0.89 0.49
N GLU A 21 24.27 1.49 -0.69
CA GLU A 21 23.14 1.92 -1.51
C GLU A 21 22.34 0.71 -2.02
N GLN A 22 23.03 -0.33 -2.50
CA GLN A 22 22.39 -1.59 -2.88
C GLN A 22 21.62 -2.23 -1.70
N TYR A 23 22.19 -2.19 -0.50
CA TYR A 23 21.52 -2.67 0.70
C TYR A 23 20.22 -1.90 0.96
N ARG A 24 20.25 -0.55 0.89
CA ARG A 24 19.06 0.30 1.08
C ARG A 24 17.97 -0.01 0.07
N GLU A 25 18.32 -0.15 -1.20
CA GLU A 25 17.36 -0.51 -2.26
C GLU A 25 16.73 -1.89 -2.01
N SER A 26 17.54 -2.88 -1.66
CA SER A 26 17.07 -4.24 -1.41
C SER A 26 16.15 -4.31 -0.18
N ALA A 27 16.50 -3.60 0.89
CA ALA A 27 15.69 -3.51 2.11
C ALA A 27 14.34 -2.86 1.82
N LEU A 28 14.33 -1.80 1.01
CA LEU A 28 13.10 -1.12 0.63
C LEU A 28 12.17 -2.02 -0.21
N ARG A 29 12.73 -2.68 -1.23
CA ARG A 29 11.97 -3.64 -2.05
C ARG A 29 11.42 -4.81 -1.23
N SER A 30 12.17 -5.29 -0.24
CA SER A 30 11.72 -6.34 0.67
C SER A 30 10.49 -5.91 1.48
N ARG A 31 10.47 -4.67 1.99
CA ARG A 31 9.31 -4.14 2.73
C ARG A 31 8.09 -3.95 1.84
N VAL A 32 8.27 -3.47 0.62
CA VAL A 32 7.16 -3.39 -0.36
C VAL A 32 6.61 -4.79 -0.65
N ALA A 33 7.49 -5.77 -0.89
CA ALA A 33 7.06 -7.16 -1.10
C ALA A 33 6.29 -7.72 0.11
N GLU A 34 6.72 -7.38 1.32
CA GLU A 34 6.03 -7.74 2.56
C GLU A 34 4.61 -7.15 2.62
N VAL A 35 4.42 -5.87 2.27
CA VAL A 35 3.08 -5.25 2.16
C VAL A 35 2.19 -6.04 1.20
N TRP A 36 2.68 -6.40 0.02
CA TRP A 36 1.90 -7.18 -0.95
C TRP A 36 1.50 -8.56 -0.42
N VAL A 37 2.39 -9.22 0.31
CA VAL A 37 2.08 -10.50 0.97
C VAL A 37 0.99 -10.32 2.03
N HIS A 38 1.11 -9.28 2.86
CA HIS A 38 0.10 -8.93 3.86
C HIS A 38 -1.26 -8.61 3.25
N HIS A 39 -1.30 -7.82 2.18
CA HIS A 39 -2.53 -7.49 1.46
C HIS A 39 -3.22 -8.73 0.88
N ARG A 40 -2.46 -9.68 0.31
CA ARG A 40 -3.02 -10.94 -0.17
C ARG A 40 -3.63 -11.76 0.97
N ALA A 41 -2.93 -11.85 2.10
CA ALA A 41 -3.45 -12.56 3.28
C ALA A 41 -4.73 -11.92 3.83
N LEU A 42 -4.76 -10.58 3.94
CA LEU A 42 -5.95 -9.83 4.36
C LEU A 42 -7.10 -9.96 3.36
N SER A 43 -6.81 -9.86 2.06
CA SER A 43 -7.81 -10.06 1.01
C SER A 43 -8.45 -11.45 1.10
N ARG A 44 -7.66 -12.49 1.41
CA ARG A 44 -8.21 -13.83 1.58
C ARG A 44 -9.12 -13.90 2.80
N ALA A 45 -8.68 -13.36 3.94
CA ALA A 45 -9.49 -13.33 5.15
C ALA A 45 -10.79 -12.53 4.97
N LEU A 46 -10.76 -11.42 4.23
CA LEU A 46 -11.94 -10.63 3.88
C LEU A 46 -12.92 -11.40 2.99
N LEU A 47 -12.41 -12.17 2.02
CA LEU A 47 -13.23 -13.04 1.19
C LEU A 47 -13.89 -14.15 2.01
N ASP A 48 -13.11 -14.80 2.88
CA ASP A 48 -13.64 -15.87 3.75
C ASP A 48 -14.71 -15.29 4.72
N TYR A 49 -14.48 -14.08 5.27
CA TYR A 49 -15.47 -13.34 6.06
C TYR A 49 -16.74 -13.04 5.26
N GLN A 50 -16.62 -12.55 4.02
CA GLN A 50 -17.75 -12.25 3.16
C GLN A 50 -18.56 -13.51 2.83
N LEU A 51 -17.89 -14.63 2.58
CA LEU A 51 -18.55 -15.91 2.28
C LEU A 51 -19.42 -16.39 3.45
N GLU A 52 -18.99 -16.15 4.69
CA GLU A 52 -19.72 -16.58 5.88
C GLU A 52 -20.83 -15.59 6.29
N THR A 53 -20.55 -14.28 6.23
CA THR A 53 -21.47 -13.26 6.76
C THR A 53 -22.35 -12.61 5.69
N GLY A 54 -22.02 -12.78 4.41
CA GLY A 54 -22.71 -12.19 3.27
C GLY A 54 -22.28 -10.75 2.95
N ASP A 55 -21.44 -10.12 3.77
CA ASP A 55 -20.95 -8.76 3.56
C ASP A 55 -19.50 -8.61 4.04
N TYR A 56 -18.82 -7.54 3.64
CA TYR A 56 -17.51 -7.21 4.18
C TYR A 56 -17.62 -6.43 5.50
N PRO A 57 -16.58 -6.43 6.37
CA PRO A 57 -16.59 -5.60 7.57
C PRO A 57 -16.83 -4.11 7.23
N PRO A 58 -17.47 -3.35 8.13
CA PRO A 58 -17.71 -1.92 7.91
C PRO A 58 -16.41 -1.11 7.99
N THR A 59 -16.31 0.00 7.26
CA THR A 59 -15.17 0.93 7.24
C THR A 59 -15.16 1.76 8.51
N ARG A 60 -14.43 1.29 9.52
CA ARG A 60 -14.20 2.01 10.77
C ARG A 60 -12.80 1.73 11.30
N PRO A 61 -12.24 2.60 12.15
CA PRO A 61 -10.98 2.30 12.83
C PRO A 61 -11.07 0.93 13.53
N GLY A 62 -10.09 0.06 13.27
CA GLY A 62 -10.06 -1.30 13.80
C GLY A 62 -11.05 -2.29 13.14
N ALA A 63 -11.67 -1.96 12.00
CA ALA A 63 -12.57 -2.86 11.27
C ALA A 63 -11.97 -4.24 11.01
N LEU A 64 -10.68 -4.27 10.65
CA LEU A 64 -9.96 -5.52 10.41
C LEU A 64 -9.89 -6.42 11.65
N ALA A 65 -10.12 -5.93 12.87
CA ALA A 65 -10.20 -6.76 14.07
C ALA A 65 -11.30 -7.83 13.97
N ALA A 66 -12.35 -7.58 13.17
CA ALA A 66 -13.41 -8.54 12.87
C ALA A 66 -12.89 -9.80 12.15
N LEU A 67 -11.69 -9.74 11.54
CA LEU A 67 -11.04 -10.90 10.90
C LEU A 67 -10.35 -11.83 11.90
N THR A 68 -10.20 -11.39 13.15
CA THR A 68 -9.54 -12.17 14.21
C THR A 68 -10.50 -12.61 15.31
N THR A 69 -11.59 -11.88 15.53
CA THR A 69 -12.61 -12.19 16.53
C THR A 69 -14.01 -11.83 16.02
N PRO A 70 -15.05 -12.63 16.32
CA PRO A 70 -15.05 -13.85 17.14
C PRO A 70 -14.56 -15.11 16.39
N VAL A 71 -14.63 -15.14 15.06
CA VAL A 71 -14.08 -16.20 14.22
C VAL A 71 -12.75 -15.71 13.63
N ALA A 72 -11.71 -16.53 13.72
CA ALA A 72 -10.38 -16.18 13.27
C ALA A 72 -10.18 -16.53 11.79
N TYR A 73 -10.62 -15.65 10.89
CA TYR A 73 -10.33 -15.73 9.44
C TYR A 73 -8.85 -15.45 9.13
N ALA A 74 -8.19 -14.69 10.01
CA ALA A 74 -6.74 -14.50 10.02
C ALA A 74 -6.18 -14.82 11.42
N PRO A 75 -4.99 -15.46 11.52
CA PRO A 75 -4.39 -15.78 12.82
C PRO A 75 -3.96 -14.53 13.60
N ARG A 76 -3.62 -13.45 12.88
CA ARG A 76 -3.29 -12.13 13.41
C ARG A 76 -3.37 -11.11 12.29
N LEU A 77 -3.56 -9.84 12.65
CA LEU A 77 -3.47 -8.75 11.68
C LEU A 77 -2.00 -8.43 11.40
N PRO A 78 -1.57 -8.41 10.12
CA PRO A 78 -0.25 -7.94 9.77
C PRO A 78 -0.14 -6.45 10.02
N LEU A 79 1.10 -6.01 10.27
CA LEU A 79 1.42 -4.61 10.45
C LEU A 79 2.05 -4.05 9.16
N ASP A 80 1.85 -2.77 8.90
CA ASP A 80 2.52 -2.06 7.82
C ASP A 80 4.01 -1.85 8.19
N PRO A 81 4.97 -2.39 7.41
CA PRO A 81 6.41 -2.24 7.66
C PRO A 81 6.92 -0.81 7.45
N PHE A 82 6.13 0.07 6.85
CA PHE A 82 6.49 1.48 6.63
C PHE A 82 5.99 2.42 7.71
N GLN A 83 4.94 2.04 8.45
CA GLN A 83 4.43 2.86 9.54
C GLN A 83 5.35 2.83 10.77
N ARG A 84 5.55 4.02 11.35
CA ARG A 84 6.21 4.19 12.65
C ARG A 84 5.21 3.88 13.78
N GLU A 85 5.70 3.70 15.00
CA GLU A 85 4.93 3.28 16.18
C GLU A 85 3.56 3.96 16.35
N GLY A 86 2.54 3.19 16.76
CA GLY A 86 1.22 3.67 17.17
C GLY A 86 0.08 3.21 16.27
N ASP A 87 0.13 3.58 14.99
CA ASP A 87 -0.84 3.19 13.97
C ASP A 87 -0.06 2.41 12.91
N ARG A 88 0.03 1.09 13.07
CA ARG A 88 0.73 0.19 12.11
C ARG A 88 -0.26 -0.65 11.31
N MET A 89 -1.53 -0.26 11.25
CA MET A 89 -2.55 -1.04 10.58
C MET A 89 -2.78 -0.52 9.16
N TYR A 90 -3.00 -1.44 8.23
CA TYR A 90 -3.44 -1.10 6.89
C TYR A 90 -4.80 -0.38 6.93
N ARG A 91 -4.96 0.63 6.07
CA ARG A 91 -6.26 1.23 5.82
C ARG A 91 -7.09 0.26 5.01
N TYR A 92 -8.33 0.07 5.45
CA TYR A 92 -9.31 -0.77 4.80
C TYR A 92 -10.55 0.06 4.53
N ARG A 93 -11.15 -0.08 3.34
CA ARG A 93 -12.41 0.56 2.98
C ARG A 93 -13.32 -0.45 2.28
N ASN A 94 -14.56 -0.53 2.73
CA ASN A 94 -15.63 -1.27 2.10
C ASN A 94 -16.29 -0.39 1.02
N ARG A 95 -16.44 -0.92 -0.19
CA ARG A 95 -17.05 -0.20 -1.32
C ARG A 95 -18.53 0.14 -1.07
N THR A 96 -19.27 -0.70 -0.33
CA THR A 96 -20.69 -0.43 -0.03
C THR A 96 -20.90 0.88 0.72
N GLU A 97 -19.88 1.34 1.46
CA GLU A 97 -19.94 2.57 2.24
C GLU A 97 -19.30 3.77 1.54
N HIS A 98 -18.47 3.53 0.52
CA HIS A 98 -17.84 4.57 -0.30
C HIS A 98 -18.03 4.23 -1.78
N PRO A 99 -19.26 4.40 -2.31
CA PRO A 99 -19.57 4.06 -3.71
C PRO A 99 -18.97 5.03 -4.72
N ASP A 100 -18.53 6.21 -4.27
CA ASP A 100 -18.03 7.29 -5.12
C ASP A 100 -16.54 7.09 -5.43
N GLY A 101 -16.22 6.79 -6.69
CA GLY A 101 -14.85 6.81 -7.23
C GLY A 101 -14.23 5.44 -7.49
N ASP A 102 -14.72 4.38 -6.85
CA ASP A 102 -14.21 3.03 -7.07
C ASP A 102 -14.88 2.35 -8.27
N ALA A 103 -14.08 1.66 -9.08
CA ALA A 103 -14.61 0.92 -10.21
C ALA A 103 -15.59 -0.17 -9.74
N ALA A 104 -16.67 -0.42 -10.49
CA ALA A 104 -17.76 -1.27 -10.02
C ALA A 104 -17.39 -2.74 -9.71
N TRP A 105 -16.18 -3.16 -10.07
CA TRP A 105 -15.61 -4.48 -9.76
C TRP A 105 -14.80 -4.51 -8.46
N VAL A 106 -14.48 -3.35 -7.88
CA VAL A 106 -13.82 -3.23 -6.58
C VAL A 106 -14.88 -3.37 -5.49
N GLN A 107 -14.66 -4.28 -4.54
CA GLN A 107 -15.56 -4.51 -3.40
C GLN A 107 -14.98 -3.99 -2.08
N PHE A 108 -13.65 -3.93 -1.99
CA PHE A 108 -12.95 -3.30 -0.90
C PHE A 108 -11.60 -2.81 -1.38
N THR A 109 -10.95 -1.98 -0.59
CA THR A 109 -9.57 -1.55 -0.83
C THR A 109 -8.73 -1.75 0.41
N LEU A 110 -7.48 -2.12 0.18
CA LEU A 110 -6.43 -2.17 1.19
C LEU A 110 -5.34 -1.16 0.78
N ALA A 111 -4.94 -0.31 1.70
CA ALA A 111 -3.86 0.62 1.50
C ALA A 111 -2.83 0.51 2.64
N GLY A 112 -1.56 0.53 2.26
CA GLY A 112 -0.42 0.73 3.13
C GLY A 112 0.27 2.06 2.79
N ILE A 113 0.91 2.70 3.77
CA ILE A 113 1.43 4.06 3.66
C ILE A 113 2.60 4.20 2.66
N GLY A 114 3.22 3.08 2.30
CA GLY A 114 4.32 3.07 1.34
C GLY A 114 5.64 3.71 1.83
N PRO A 115 6.64 3.82 0.94
CA PRO A 115 8.02 4.18 1.31
C PRO A 115 8.25 5.57 1.91
N ASP A 116 7.42 6.54 1.56
CA ASP A 116 7.53 7.91 2.07
C ASP A 116 6.97 8.06 3.48
N ALA A 117 6.21 7.06 3.95
CA ALA A 117 5.52 7.04 5.24
C ALA A 117 4.59 8.25 5.41
N VAL A 118 3.97 8.70 4.33
CA VAL A 118 2.96 9.76 4.32
C VAL A 118 1.72 9.24 3.61
N TRP A 119 0.61 9.17 4.34
CA TRP A 119 -0.67 8.82 3.72
C TRP A 119 -1.07 9.87 2.69
N SER A 120 -1.49 9.43 1.51
CA SER A 120 -2.18 10.31 0.58
C SER A 120 -3.56 10.65 1.13
N ASP A 121 -3.99 11.90 0.91
CA ASP A 121 -5.38 12.28 1.14
C ASP A 121 -6.27 11.49 0.17
N ASP A 122 -7.47 11.14 0.64
CA ASP A 122 -8.39 10.25 -0.08
C ASP A 122 -8.77 10.77 -1.48
N ASP A 123 -8.78 12.09 -1.68
CA ASP A 123 -9.11 12.75 -2.95
C ASP A 123 -7.95 12.79 -3.96
N ALA A 124 -6.73 12.49 -3.50
CA ALA A 124 -5.51 12.59 -4.27
C ALA A 124 -4.66 11.32 -4.13
N LEU A 125 -5.29 10.14 -4.16
CA LEU A 125 -4.62 8.84 -4.07
C LEU A 125 -3.44 8.78 -5.06
N VAL A 126 -2.23 8.93 -4.53
CA VAL A 126 -1.00 8.72 -5.28
C VAL A 126 -0.70 7.24 -5.17
N ILE A 127 -0.86 6.51 -6.28
CA ILE A 127 -0.59 5.06 -6.28
C ILE A 127 0.93 4.83 -6.36
N TYR A 128 1.43 3.93 -5.51
CA TYR A 128 2.83 3.49 -5.51
C TYR A 128 3.32 3.11 -6.92
N ASP A 129 4.33 3.80 -7.44
CA ASP A 129 4.94 3.53 -8.75
C ASP A 129 6.16 2.59 -8.60
N PRO A 130 6.11 1.35 -9.14
CA PRO A 130 7.21 0.41 -9.08
C PRO A 130 8.32 0.69 -10.10
N SER A 131 8.22 1.74 -10.95
CA SER A 131 9.14 2.02 -12.06
C SER A 131 10.61 2.11 -11.64
N ASN A 132 10.91 2.38 -10.37
CA ASN A 132 12.24 2.12 -9.77
C ASN A 132 12.19 1.26 -8.50
N GLY A 133 11.02 1.01 -7.91
CA GLY A 133 10.84 0.18 -6.73
C GLY A 133 11.37 0.79 -5.42
N ILE A 134 11.85 2.04 -5.45
CA ILE A 134 12.67 2.65 -4.40
C ILE A 134 12.22 4.08 -4.04
N VAL A 135 11.59 4.80 -4.97
CA VAL A 135 11.09 6.17 -4.71
C VAL A 135 9.66 6.24 -5.20
N SER A 136 8.73 6.37 -4.27
CA SER A 136 7.34 6.70 -4.57
C SER A 136 6.77 7.55 -3.44
N ALA A 137 6.06 8.61 -3.83
CA ALA A 137 5.29 9.46 -2.92
C ALA A 137 3.86 8.93 -2.74
N GLY A 138 3.68 7.62 -2.96
CA GLY A 138 2.38 7.00 -3.12
C GLY A 138 2.18 5.80 -2.22
N ASP A 139 0.93 5.63 -1.80
CA ASP A 139 0.48 4.53 -0.99
C ASP A 139 0.48 3.23 -1.79
N VAL A 140 0.80 2.13 -1.12
CA VAL A 140 0.66 0.79 -1.71
C VAL A 140 -0.81 0.41 -1.66
N PHE A 141 -1.48 0.44 -2.81
CA PHE A 141 -2.91 0.21 -2.93
C PHE A 141 -3.21 -1.17 -3.53
N THR A 142 -4.19 -1.87 -2.99
CA THR A 142 -4.69 -3.14 -3.53
C THR A 142 -6.21 -3.15 -3.53
N PRO A 143 -6.86 -3.06 -4.71
CA PRO A 143 -8.29 -3.29 -4.81
C PRO A 143 -8.60 -4.78 -4.63
N GLY A 144 -9.69 -5.06 -3.94
CA GLY A 144 -10.25 -6.39 -3.73
C GLY A 144 -11.51 -6.63 -4.54
N PRO A 145 -11.87 -7.89 -4.82
CA PRO A 145 -11.15 -9.11 -4.41
C PRO A 145 -9.89 -9.37 -5.26
N ALA A 146 -8.76 -9.65 -4.59
CA ALA A 146 -7.42 -9.70 -5.20
C ALA A 146 -7.17 -10.89 -6.16
N GLU A 147 -8.16 -11.74 -6.42
CA GLU A 147 -8.07 -12.74 -7.51
C GLU A 147 -8.01 -12.09 -8.89
N VAL A 148 -8.51 -10.84 -9.00
CA VAL A 148 -8.24 -9.99 -10.16
C VAL A 148 -6.96 -9.22 -9.87
N ILE A 149 -5.80 -9.88 -9.98
CA ILE A 149 -4.55 -9.16 -10.28
C ILE A 149 -4.72 -8.62 -11.69
N ALA A 150 -5.43 -7.50 -11.80
CA ALA A 150 -5.43 -6.70 -12.99
C ALA A 150 -3.95 -6.39 -13.27
N PRO A 151 -3.39 -6.76 -14.44
CA PRO A 151 -2.00 -6.48 -14.73
C PRO A 151 -1.69 -5.00 -14.46
N PRO A 152 -0.42 -4.64 -14.21
CA PRO A 152 0.06 -3.25 -14.16
C PRO A 152 -0.16 -2.45 -15.46
N ALA A 153 -1.17 -2.74 -16.26
CA ALA A 153 -1.72 -1.86 -17.29
C ALA A 153 -3.09 -1.30 -16.86
N LEU A 154 -3.87 -2.01 -16.05
CA LEU A 154 -5.24 -1.64 -15.67
C LEU A 154 -5.30 -0.65 -14.49
N TRP A 155 -4.32 -0.67 -13.59
CA TRP A 155 -4.10 0.37 -12.57
C TRP A 155 -3.78 1.78 -13.12
N LYS A 156 -3.44 1.90 -14.43
CA LYS A 156 -3.26 3.18 -15.12
C LYS A 156 -4.57 3.77 -15.65
N ALA A 157 -5.68 3.02 -15.58
CA ALA A 157 -6.97 3.64 -15.80
C ALA A 157 -7.17 4.66 -14.66
N PRO A 158 -7.43 5.94 -14.96
CA PRO A 158 -7.68 6.91 -13.92
C PRO A 158 -8.89 6.41 -13.13
N LEU A 159 -8.68 6.09 -11.84
CA LEU A 159 -9.75 6.24 -10.86
C LEU A 159 -10.31 7.63 -11.13
N ARG A 160 -11.59 7.72 -11.48
CA ARG A 160 -12.19 9.00 -11.88
C ARG A 160 -11.86 9.99 -10.77
N ARG A 161 -11.07 11.03 -11.07
CA ARG A 161 -10.90 12.16 -10.16
C ARG A 161 -12.31 12.61 -9.78
N SER A 162 -12.62 12.61 -8.49
CA SER A 162 -13.73 13.41 -8.01
C SER A 162 -13.53 14.83 -8.53
N PRO A 163 -14.54 15.47 -9.15
CA PRO A 163 -14.40 16.84 -9.60
C PRO A 163 -13.97 17.69 -8.41
N GLN A 164 -12.93 18.50 -8.58
CA GLN A 164 -12.49 19.40 -7.52
C GLN A 164 -13.66 20.31 -7.11
N PRO A 165 -13.76 20.78 -5.86
CA PRO A 165 -14.82 21.68 -5.43
C PRO A 165 -14.96 22.94 -6.32
N ALA A 166 -13.86 23.36 -6.96
CA ALA A 166 -13.84 24.48 -7.90
C ALA A 166 -14.53 24.20 -9.26
N GLU A 167 -14.69 22.93 -9.66
CA GLU A 167 -15.36 22.54 -10.91
C GLU A 167 -16.88 22.43 -10.75
N LEU A 168 -17.39 22.31 -9.52
CA LEU A 168 -18.82 22.32 -9.21
C LEU A 168 -19.42 23.74 -9.25
N SER A 169 -18.66 24.76 -8.88
CA SER A 169 -19.10 26.16 -8.97
C SER A 169 -19.16 26.71 -10.41
N ALA A 170 -18.57 26.02 -11.38
CA ALA A 170 -18.54 26.45 -12.79
C ALA A 170 -19.67 25.86 -13.65
N ARG A 171 -20.62 25.14 -13.04
CA ARG A 171 -21.73 24.47 -13.73
C ARG A 171 -23.12 24.99 -13.31
N GLU A 172 -23.18 26.01 -12.46
CA GLU A 172 -24.43 26.64 -12.01
C GLU A 172 -24.73 28.00 -12.67
N ASP A 173 -23.99 28.38 -13.72
CA ASP A 173 -24.29 29.51 -14.62
C ASP A 173 -24.68 29.03 -16.03
#